data_AF-U6DYI0-F1
#
_entry.id   AF-U6DYI0-F1
#
_cell.length_a   1.000
_cell.length_b   1.000
_cell.length_c   1.000
_cell.angle_alpha   90.00
_cell.angle_beta   90.00
_cell.angle_gamma   90.00
#
_symmetry.space_group_name_H-M   'P 1'
#
loop_
_entity.id
_entity.type
_entity.pdbx_description
1 polymer ?
#
loop_
_entity_poly.entity_id
_entity_poly.type
_entity_poly.pdbx_seq_one_letter_code
_entity_poly.pdbx_strand_id
1 'polypeptide(L)'
;MEGQRWLPLEANPEVTNQFLKQLGLHPNWQFVDVYGMDPELLSMVPRPVCAVLLLFPITEKYEVFRTEEEEKIKSQGQDVTSSVYFMKQTISNACGTIGLIHAIANNKDKMHFESGSTLKKFLEESVSMSPEERARYLENYDAIRVTHETSAHEGQTE
;
A
#
# COMPACT_ATOMS: atom_id res chain seq x y z
N MET A 1 -3.71 -20.32 14.53
CA MET A 1 -4.86 -19.49 14.13
C MET A 1 -4.68 -19.26 12.66
N GLU A 2 -5.61 -19.70 11.82
CA GLU A 2 -5.55 -19.35 10.39
C GLU A 2 -5.67 -17.83 10.29
N GLY A 3 -4.67 -17.17 9.69
CA GLY A 3 -4.65 -15.73 9.53
C GLY A 3 -5.77 -15.27 8.60
N GLN A 4 -6.26 -14.04 8.80
CA GLN A 4 -7.26 -13.44 7.93
C GLN A 4 -6.72 -13.41 6.48
N ARG A 5 -7.57 -13.77 5.53
CA ARG A 5 -7.25 -13.80 4.10
C ARG A 5 -8.29 -13.01 3.34
N TRP A 6 -7.83 -12.09 2.50
CA TRP A 6 -8.69 -11.34 1.59
C TRP A 6 -8.60 -11.91 0.18
N LEU A 7 -9.52 -11.47 -0.70
CA LEU A 7 -9.38 -11.72 -2.13
C LEU A 7 -8.22 -10.88 -2.68
N PRO A 8 -7.39 -11.40 -3.59
CA PRO A 8 -6.35 -10.58 -4.20
C PRO A 8 -6.95 -9.36 -4.90
N LEU A 9 -6.36 -8.18 -4.67
CA LEU A 9 -6.68 -6.99 -5.45
C LEU A 9 -5.79 -6.98 -6.70
N GLU A 10 -6.40 -6.90 -7.88
CA GLU A 10 -5.67 -6.82 -9.14
C GLU A 10 -4.76 -5.58 -9.16
N ALA A 11 -3.50 -5.76 -9.56
CA ALA A 11 -2.53 -4.68 -9.67
C ALA A 11 -2.74 -3.89 -10.97
N ASN A 12 -3.87 -3.18 -11.01
CA ASN A 12 -4.35 -2.41 -12.15
C ASN A 12 -4.64 -0.97 -11.70
N PRO A 13 -4.13 0.06 -12.39
CA PRO A 13 -4.40 1.46 -12.07
C PRO A 13 -5.88 1.82 -11.96
N GLU A 14 -6.75 1.25 -12.81
CA GLU A 14 -8.19 1.52 -12.78
C GLU A 14 -8.82 1.03 -11.47
N VAL A 15 -8.56 -0.24 -11.11
CA VAL A 15 -9.04 -0.87 -9.87
C VAL A 15 -8.50 -0.12 -8.65
N THR A 16 -7.21 0.20 -8.63
CA THR A 16 -6.58 0.88 -7.48
C THR A 16 -7.06 2.32 -7.30
N ASN A 17 -7.22 3.08 -8.38
CA ASN A 17 -7.76 4.44 -8.30
C ASN A 17 -9.23 4.45 -7.87
N GLN A 18 -10.03 3.51 -8.38
CA GLN A 18 -11.43 3.37 -7.98
C GLN A 18 -11.56 2.97 -6.50
N PHE A 19 -10.76 2.01 -6.04
CA PHE A 19 -10.67 1.63 -4.62
C PHE A 19 -10.37 2.83 -3.71
N LEU A 20 -9.36 3.64 -4.05
CA LEU A 20 -8.98 4.81 -3.26
C LEU A 20 -10.04 5.93 -3.28
N LYS A 21 -10.69 6.12 -4.41
CA LYS A 21 -11.81 7.06 -4.55
C LYS A 21 -12.97 6.65 -3.64
N GLN A 22 -13.31 5.36 -3.57
CA GLN A 22 -14.34 4.85 -2.67
C GLN A 22 -13.99 5.05 -1.18
N LEU A 23 -12.70 5.06 -0.83
CA LEU A 23 -12.23 5.39 0.51
C LEU A 23 -12.12 6.91 0.79
N GLY A 24 -12.52 7.74 -0.17
CA GLY A 24 -12.60 9.19 -0.04
C GLY A 24 -11.28 9.92 -0.31
N LEU A 25 -10.35 9.34 -1.07
CA LEU A 25 -9.22 10.09 -1.62
C LEU A 25 -9.70 10.96 -2.79
N HIS A 26 -9.38 12.25 -2.78
CA HIS A 26 -9.69 13.14 -3.90
C HIS A 26 -8.80 12.80 -5.10
N PRO A 27 -9.31 12.80 -6.34
CA PRO A 27 -8.59 12.38 -7.56
C PRO A 27 -7.52 13.38 -8.05
N ASN A 28 -6.91 14.16 -7.16
CA ASN A 28 -5.78 15.03 -7.50
C ASN A 28 -4.47 14.24 -7.71
N TRP A 29 -4.42 13.02 -7.15
CA TRP A 29 -3.35 12.04 -7.36
C TRP A 29 -3.97 10.75 -7.87
N GLN A 30 -3.21 10.04 -8.70
CA GLN A 30 -3.63 8.77 -9.29
C GLN A 30 -2.43 7.85 -9.44
N PHE A 31 -2.68 6.55 -9.39
CA PHE A 31 -1.76 5.52 -9.79
C PHE A 31 -1.85 5.35 -11.31
N VAL A 32 -0.71 5.13 -11.96
CA VAL A 32 -0.61 4.90 -13.40
C VAL A 32 0.41 3.80 -13.65
N ASP A 33 0.32 3.16 -14.82
CA ASP A 33 1.33 2.21 -15.24
C ASP A 33 2.67 2.89 -15.53
N VAL A 34 3.76 2.20 -15.18
CA VAL A 34 5.11 2.52 -15.60
C VAL A 34 5.55 1.43 -16.57
N TYR A 35 5.48 1.73 -17.87
CA TYR A 35 5.76 0.75 -18.92
C TYR A 35 7.23 0.31 -19.01
N GLY A 36 8.15 1.11 -18.46
CA GLY A 36 9.57 0.78 -18.40
C GLY A 36 10.40 1.85 -17.70
N MET A 37 11.68 1.54 -17.51
CA MET A 37 12.63 2.37 -16.76
C MET A 37 13.62 3.13 -17.65
N ASP A 38 13.50 2.99 -18.98
CA ASP A 38 14.27 3.82 -19.91
C ASP A 38 13.73 5.26 -19.97
N PRO A 39 14.56 6.24 -20.35
CA PRO A 39 14.14 7.65 -20.34
C PRO A 39 12.91 7.97 -21.19
N GLU A 40 12.70 7.24 -22.29
CA GLU A 40 11.57 7.46 -23.19
C GLU A 40 10.26 7.01 -22.54
N LEU A 41 10.20 5.79 -22.00
CA LEU A 41 9.03 5.30 -21.30
C LEU A 41 8.75 6.06 -20.00
N LEU A 42 9.79 6.44 -19.24
CA LEU A 42 9.63 7.28 -18.04
C LEU A 42 9.11 8.69 -18.35
N SER A 43 9.31 9.19 -19.58
CA SER A 43 8.76 10.49 -20.00
C SER A 43 7.23 10.47 -20.14
N MET A 44 6.63 9.29 -20.29
CA MET A 44 5.18 9.10 -20.37
C MET A 44 4.49 9.16 -19.00
N VAL A 45 5.24 8.98 -17.91
CA VAL A 45 4.69 9.03 -16.55
C VAL A 45 4.36 10.49 -16.19
N PRO A 46 3.09 10.81 -15.84
CA PRO A 46 2.70 12.15 -15.41
C PRO A 46 3.51 12.64 -14.21
N ARG A 47 3.76 13.95 -14.18
CA ARG A 47 4.53 14.60 -13.11
C ARG A 47 3.67 15.62 -12.36
N PRO A 48 3.92 15.85 -11.06
CA PRO A 48 4.98 15.26 -10.24
C PRO A 48 4.70 13.80 -9.82
N VAL A 49 5.74 13.07 -9.42
CA VAL A 49 5.65 11.70 -8.87
C VAL A 49 6.03 11.73 -7.39
N CYS A 50 5.27 11.05 -6.53
CA CYS A 50 5.50 11.02 -5.08
C CYS A 50 5.65 9.62 -4.46
N ALA A 51 5.32 8.57 -5.21
CA ALA A 51 5.49 7.18 -4.82
C ALA A 51 5.67 6.29 -6.06
N VAL A 52 6.35 5.15 -5.88
CA VAL A 52 6.47 4.09 -6.89
C VAL A 52 6.19 2.77 -6.20
N LEU A 53 5.30 1.96 -6.77
CA LEU A 53 4.99 0.61 -6.29
C LEU A 53 5.52 -0.38 -7.31
N LEU A 54 6.27 -1.37 -6.84
CA LEU A 54 6.79 -2.45 -7.67
C LEU A 54 6.13 -3.76 -7.24
N LEU A 55 5.34 -4.35 -8.14
CA LEU A 55 4.90 -5.73 -8.01
C LEU A 55 5.94 -6.62 -8.67
N PHE A 56 6.50 -7.56 -7.91
CA PHE A 56 7.44 -8.54 -8.43
C PHE A 56 7.24 -9.90 -7.74
N PRO A 57 7.50 -11.03 -8.43
CA PRO A 57 7.31 -12.35 -7.86
C PRO A 57 8.37 -12.64 -6.78
N ILE A 58 7.92 -13.18 -5.67
CA ILE A 58 8.78 -13.69 -4.60
C ILE A 58 9.35 -15.03 -5.05
N THR A 59 10.69 -15.13 -5.09
CA THR A 59 11.42 -16.35 -5.41
C THR A 59 12.20 -16.84 -4.21
N GLU A 60 12.59 -18.12 -4.18
CA GLU A 60 13.44 -18.66 -3.12
C GLU A 60 14.75 -17.87 -2.97
N LYS A 61 15.38 -17.50 -4.09
CA LYS A 61 16.58 -16.66 -4.10
C LYS A 61 16.34 -15.29 -3.47
N TYR A 62 15.19 -14.69 -3.73
CA TYR A 62 14.80 -13.42 -3.10
C TYR A 62 14.59 -13.60 -1.60
N GLU A 63 13.94 -14.67 -1.14
CA GLU A 63 13.70 -14.92 0.29
C GLU A 63 15.00 -15.14 1.08
N VAL A 64 15.96 -15.86 0.48
CA VAL A 64 17.31 -16.00 1.05
C VAL A 64 17.95 -14.62 1.20
N PHE A 65 17.98 -13.83 0.11
CA PHE A 65 18.56 -12.48 0.14
C PHE A 65 17.87 -11.55 1.15
N ARG A 66 16.52 -11.58 1.21
CA ARG A 66 15.72 -10.79 2.16
C ARG A 66 16.10 -11.13 3.61
N THR A 67 16.26 -12.43 3.91
CA THR A 67 16.60 -12.90 5.26
C THR A 67 18.02 -12.48 5.65
N GLU A 68 18.98 -12.60 4.72
CA GLU A 68 20.37 -12.16 4.93
C GLU A 68 20.45 -10.65 5.22
N GLU A 69 19.73 -9.83 4.44
CA GLU A 69 19.68 -8.38 4.67
C GLU A 69 18.96 -8.03 5.98
N GLU A 70 17.91 -8.77 6.37
CA GLU A 70 17.22 -8.56 7.65
C GLU A 70 18.15 -8.83 8.85
N GLU A 71 18.94 -9.92 8.81
CA GLU A 71 19.91 -10.24 9.87
C GLU A 71 21.06 -9.23 9.94
N LYS A 72 21.49 -8.72 8.78
CA LYS A 72 22.46 -7.64 8.71
C LYS A 72 21.92 -6.35 9.34
N ILE A 73 20.68 -5.98 9.05
CA ILE A 73 20.01 -4.83 9.67
C ILE A 73 19.85 -5.02 11.18
N LYS A 74 19.48 -6.22 11.66
CA LYS A 74 19.37 -6.51 13.10
C LYS A 74 20.71 -6.37 13.83
N SER A 75 21.80 -6.79 13.19
CA SER A 75 23.14 -6.76 13.79
C SER A 75 23.82 -5.40 13.71
N GLN A 76 23.66 -4.68 12.59
CA GLN A 76 24.33 -3.40 12.32
C GLN A 76 23.46 -2.18 12.66
N GLY A 77 22.16 -2.40 12.85
CA GLY A 77 21.17 -1.34 12.91
C GLY A 77 20.80 -0.82 11.53
N GLN A 78 19.76 0.01 11.51
CA GLN A 78 19.32 0.77 10.35
C GLN A 78 18.92 2.15 10.83
N ASP A 79 19.21 3.18 10.03
CA ASP A 79 18.65 4.50 10.23
C ASP A 79 17.25 4.56 9.59
N VAL A 80 16.22 4.74 10.41
CA VAL A 80 14.84 4.89 9.99
C VAL A 80 14.30 6.19 10.56
N THR A 81 13.91 7.11 9.67
CA THR A 81 13.26 8.34 10.10
C THR A 81 11.96 8.03 10.83
N SER A 82 11.78 8.58 12.03
CA SER A 82 10.59 8.35 12.86
C SER A 82 9.28 8.81 12.22
N SER A 83 9.35 9.66 11.19
CA SER A 83 8.19 10.12 10.42
C SER A 83 7.67 9.09 9.41
N VAL A 84 8.40 8.00 9.15
CA VAL A 84 7.95 6.97 8.21
C VAL A 84 6.74 6.24 8.78
N TYR A 85 5.64 6.27 8.02
CA TYR A 85 4.47 5.46 8.32
C TYR A 85 4.67 4.06 7.73
N PHE A 86 4.76 3.06 8.59
CA PHE A 86 4.95 1.66 8.23
C PHE A 86 4.00 0.76 9.02
N MET A 87 3.51 -0.30 8.40
CA MET A 87 2.69 -1.34 9.04
C MET A 87 3.12 -2.71 8.55
N LYS A 88 3.02 -3.72 9.41
CA LYS A 88 3.25 -5.11 9.00
C LYS A 88 2.08 -5.63 8.18
N GLN A 89 2.38 -6.53 7.24
CA GLN A 89 1.35 -7.32 6.57
C GLN A 89 1.08 -8.58 7.38
N THR A 90 -0.13 -8.68 7.93
CA THR A 90 -0.61 -9.85 8.67
C THR A 90 -1.82 -10.52 8.01
N ILE A 91 -2.44 -9.83 7.03
CA ILE A 91 -3.56 -10.33 6.24
C ILE A 91 -3.00 -10.88 4.91
N SER A 92 -3.33 -12.14 4.61
CA SER A 92 -2.96 -12.76 3.34
C SER A 92 -3.70 -12.10 2.18
N ASN A 93 -3.01 -11.90 1.05
CA ASN A 93 -3.49 -11.19 -0.15
C ASN A 93 -3.76 -9.68 -0.01
N ALA A 94 -3.45 -9.06 1.14
CA ALA A 94 -3.66 -7.63 1.34
C ALA A 94 -2.46 -6.74 0.92
N CYS A 95 -1.43 -7.29 0.27
CA CYS A 95 -0.19 -6.56 -0.05
C CYS A 95 -0.45 -5.30 -0.89
N GLY A 96 -1.35 -5.37 -1.88
CA GLY A 96 -1.75 -4.22 -2.70
C GLY A 96 -2.32 -3.09 -1.84
N THR A 97 -3.32 -3.40 -1.01
CA THR A 97 -3.92 -2.43 -0.08
C THR A 97 -2.90 -1.80 0.86
N ILE A 98 -2.01 -2.62 1.42
CA ILE A 98 -0.97 -2.12 2.34
C ILE A 98 0.01 -1.19 1.61
N GLY A 99 0.44 -1.56 0.40
CA GLY A 99 1.31 -0.72 -0.44
C GLY A 99 0.66 0.62 -0.78
N LEU A 100 -0.64 0.64 -1.11
CA LEU A 100 -1.39 1.87 -1.36
C LEU A 100 -1.48 2.75 -0.11
N ILE A 101 -1.77 2.16 1.05
CA ILE A 101 -1.82 2.89 2.32
C ILE A 101 -0.45 3.48 2.65
N HIS A 102 0.65 2.74 2.48
CA HIS A 102 2.00 3.26 2.68
C HIS A 102 2.30 4.44 1.77
N ALA A 103 1.96 4.35 0.48
CA ALA A 103 2.20 5.42 -0.48
C ALA A 103 1.48 6.73 -0.09
N ILE A 104 0.23 6.60 0.36
CA ILE A 104 -0.61 7.74 0.74
C ILE A 104 -0.18 8.30 2.10
N ALA A 105 0.06 7.44 3.09
CA ALA A 105 0.42 7.86 4.45
C ALA A 105 1.74 8.62 4.49
N ASN A 106 2.74 8.18 3.72
CA ASN A 106 4.05 8.83 3.64
C ASN A 106 4.08 10.08 2.74
N ASN A 107 2.95 10.42 2.09
CA ASN A 107 2.77 11.64 1.31
C ASN A 107 1.53 12.43 1.75
N LYS A 108 1.08 12.24 3.00
CA LYS A 108 -0.20 12.78 3.52
C LYS A 108 -0.33 14.29 3.35
N ASP A 109 0.77 15.04 3.40
CA ASP A 109 0.84 16.49 3.19
C ASP A 109 0.42 16.93 1.78
N LYS A 110 0.54 16.04 0.78
CA LYS A 110 0.14 16.27 -0.61
C LYS A 110 -1.26 15.74 -0.92
N MET A 111 -1.82 14.92 -0.03
CA MET A 111 -3.07 14.20 -0.25
C MET A 111 -4.26 15.04 0.19
N HIS A 112 -5.30 15.01 -0.64
CA HIS A 112 -6.58 15.66 -0.36
C HIS A 112 -7.62 14.58 -0.15
N PHE A 113 -8.45 14.74 0.87
CA PHE A 113 -9.46 13.76 1.24
C PHE A 113 -10.82 14.43 1.29
N GLU A 114 -11.82 13.71 0.81
CA GLU A 114 -13.22 14.13 0.88
C GLU A 114 -13.73 14.17 2.32
N SER A 115 -14.79 14.95 2.53
CA SER A 115 -15.48 14.97 3.83
C SER A 115 -16.01 13.58 4.17
N GLY A 116 -15.65 13.06 5.35
CA GLY A 116 -16.02 11.71 5.77
C GLY A 116 -15.15 10.58 5.22
N SER A 117 -13.99 10.89 4.60
CA SER A 117 -13.04 9.87 4.13
C SER A 117 -12.65 8.88 5.24
N THR A 118 -12.94 7.60 4.99
CA THR A 118 -12.58 6.49 5.88
C THR A 118 -11.08 6.25 5.86
N LEU A 119 -10.41 6.46 4.73
CA LEU A 119 -8.96 6.40 4.66
C LEU A 119 -8.30 7.49 5.51
N LYS A 120 -8.77 8.74 5.42
CA LYS A 120 -8.25 9.82 6.28
C LYS A 120 -8.39 9.48 7.76
N LYS A 121 -9.58 9.01 8.17
CA LYS A 121 -9.85 8.59 9.54
C LYS A 121 -8.89 7.49 9.99
N PHE A 122 -8.73 6.43 9.19
CA PHE A 122 -7.77 5.36 9.47
C PHE A 122 -6.34 5.89 9.68
N LEU A 123 -5.86 6.78 8.80
CA LEU A 123 -4.52 7.36 8.88
C LEU A 123 -4.32 8.25 10.11
N GLU A 124 -5.35 9.00 10.51
CA GLU A 124 -5.30 9.86 11.70
C GLU A 124 -5.31 9.06 13.00
N GLU A 125 -6.13 8.02 13.08
CA GLU A 125 -6.24 7.17 14.27
C GLU A 125 -5.01 6.28 14.46
N SER A 126 -4.34 5.90 13.37
CA SER A 126 -3.22 4.96 13.38
C SER A 126 -1.82 5.61 13.38
N VAL A 127 -1.74 6.94 13.37
CA VAL A 127 -0.46 7.66 13.25
C VAL A 127 0.49 7.38 14.42
N SER A 128 -0.03 7.29 15.65
CA SER A 128 0.76 7.04 16.86
C SER A 128 0.96 5.57 17.19
N MET A 129 0.35 4.67 16.41
CA MET A 129 0.45 3.22 16.62
C MET A 129 1.79 2.68 16.12
N SER A 130 2.29 1.62 16.77
CA SER A 130 3.39 0.80 16.27
C SER A 130 3.01 0.07 14.97
N PRO A 131 4.00 -0.42 14.17
CA PRO A 131 3.71 -1.19 12.96
C PRO A 131 2.80 -2.41 13.16
N GLU A 132 2.92 -3.09 14.30
CA GLU A 132 2.09 -4.22 14.71
C GLU A 132 0.67 -3.79 15.08
N GLU A 133 0.53 -2.68 15.81
CA GLU A 133 -0.79 -2.13 16.16
C GLU A 133 -1.53 -1.63 14.93
N ARG A 134 -0.84 -1.00 13.97
CA ARG A 134 -1.42 -0.61 12.67
C ARG A 134 -1.95 -1.81 11.89
N ALA A 135 -1.21 -2.92 11.90
CA ALA A 135 -1.64 -4.17 11.25
C ALA A 135 -2.91 -4.71 11.90
N ARG A 136 -2.95 -4.81 13.24
CA ARG A 136 -4.16 -5.22 13.99
C ARG A 136 -5.31 -4.25 13.79
N TYR A 137 -5.02 -2.95 13.65
CA TYR A 137 -6.04 -1.97 13.39
C TYR A 137 -6.69 -2.20 12.03
N LEU A 138 -5.88 -2.45 10.99
CA LEU A 138 -6.35 -2.78 9.64
C LEU A 138 -7.19 -4.07 9.61
N GLU A 139 -6.79 -5.12 10.34
CA GLU A 139 -7.54 -6.38 10.47
C GLU A 139 -8.99 -6.17 10.92
N ASN A 140 -9.21 -5.17 11.80
CA ASN A 140 -10.50 -4.85 12.39
C ASN A 140 -11.19 -3.63 11.75
N TYR A 141 -10.62 -3.05 10.69
CA TYR A 141 -11.15 -1.84 10.06
C TYR A 141 -12.05 -2.16 8.87
N ASP A 142 -13.33 -2.37 9.16
CA ASP A 142 -14.33 -2.84 8.19
C ASP A 142 -14.42 -1.98 6.93
N ALA A 143 -14.29 -0.66 7.03
CA ALA A 143 -14.44 0.20 5.85
C ALA A 143 -13.39 -0.11 4.76
N ILE A 144 -12.12 -0.35 5.13
CA ILE A 144 -11.10 -0.72 4.15
C ILE A 144 -11.31 -2.15 3.67
N ARG A 145 -11.64 -3.08 4.58
CA ARG A 145 -11.89 -4.48 4.24
C ARG A 145 -13.03 -4.63 3.23
N VAL A 146 -14.19 -4.02 3.49
CA VAL A 146 -15.38 -4.12 2.62
C VAL A 146 -15.13 -3.47 1.27
N THR A 147 -14.49 -2.29 1.23
CA THR A 147 -14.13 -1.64 -0.03
C THR A 147 -13.12 -2.47 -0.82
N HIS A 148 -12.14 -3.08 -0.14
CA HIS A 148 -11.20 -4.00 -0.79
C HIS A 148 -11.89 -5.23 -1.38
N GLU A 149 -12.76 -5.89 -0.62
CA GLU A 149 -13.56 -7.01 -1.10
C GLU A 149 -14.40 -6.62 -2.31
N THR A 150 -15.02 -5.44 -2.29
CA THR A 150 -15.82 -4.94 -3.44
C THR A 150 -14.95 -4.75 -4.68
N SER A 151 -13.83 -4.04 -4.57
CA SER A 151 -12.93 -3.78 -5.69
C SER A 151 -12.23 -5.05 -6.20
N ALA A 152 -11.97 -6.03 -5.35
CA ALA A 152 -11.38 -7.30 -5.76
C ALA A 152 -12.32 -8.11 -6.68
N HIS A 153 -13.64 -7.99 -6.52
CA HIS A 153 -14.61 -8.62 -7.41
C HIS A 153 -14.79 -7.88 -8.75
N GLU A 154 -14.32 -6.64 -8.86
CA GLU A 154 -14.33 -5.87 -10.11
C GLU A 154 -13.11 -6.20 -10.99
N GLY A 155 -12.12 -6.95 -10.47
CA GLY A 155 -10.98 -7.46 -11.21
C GLY A 155 -11.41 -8.32 -12.39
N GLN A 156 -10.69 -8.20 -13.51
CA GLN A 156 -11.02 -8.87 -14.77
C GLN A 156 -10.22 -10.16 -14.98
N THR A 157 -9.31 -10.49 -14.07
CA THR A 157 -8.41 -11.64 -14.17
C THR A 157 -8.51 -12.55 -12.94
N GLU A 158 -8.46 -13.87 -13.17
CA GLU A 158 -8.54 -14.93 -12.14
C GLU A 158 -7.27 -15.05 -11.28
#